data_AF-A0A7W1B327-F1
#
_entry.id   AF-A0A7W1B327-F1
#
_cell.length_a   1.000
_cell.length_b   1.000
_cell.length_c   1.000
_cell.angle_alpha   90.00
_cell.angle_beta   90.00
_cell.angle_gamma   90.00
#
_symmetry.space_group_name_H-M   'P 1'
#
loop_
_entity.id
_entity.type
_entity.pdbx_description
1 polymer ?
#
loop_
_entity_poly.entity_id
_entity_poly.type
_entity_poly.pdbx_seq_one_letter_code
_entity_poly.pdbx_strand_id
1 'polypeptide(L)'
;APAGAAELAAVVTGSPLHPRYAKAVDRDSAYERLAARIAPSAPVPTRAPDAPPEPRAQRRTSRERQPEGPADMVGEILGSGAFKAFMRSAGTALGRSIFGTRRR
;
A
#
# COMPACT_ATOMS: atom_id res chain seq x y z
N ALA A 1 9.53 -10.90 -44.12
CA ALA A 1 8.46 -11.76 -43.60
C ALA A 1 8.70 -12.01 -42.11
N PRO A 2 7.68 -12.28 -41.27
CA PRO A 2 7.93 -12.77 -39.91
C PRO A 2 8.70 -14.11 -39.98
N ALA A 3 9.54 -14.37 -38.97
CA ALA A 3 10.27 -15.63 -38.87
C ALA A 3 9.31 -16.83 -38.69
N GLY A 4 9.70 -17.98 -39.21
CA GLY A 4 8.91 -19.21 -39.06
C GLY A 4 8.83 -19.65 -37.60
N ALA A 5 7.76 -20.34 -37.20
CA ALA A 5 7.59 -20.80 -35.81
C ALA A 5 8.75 -21.69 -35.33
N ALA A 6 9.29 -22.54 -36.22
CA ALA A 6 10.44 -23.40 -35.91
C ALA A 6 11.74 -22.59 -35.73
N GLU A 7 11.95 -21.56 -36.56
CA GLU A 7 13.11 -20.67 -36.45
C GLU A 7 13.05 -19.86 -35.14
N LEU A 8 11.87 -19.34 -34.78
CA LEU A 8 11.65 -18.65 -33.51
C LEU A 8 11.94 -19.54 -32.31
N ALA A 9 11.46 -20.79 -32.33
CA ALA A 9 11.73 -21.75 -31.25
C ALA A 9 13.24 -22.01 -31.11
N ALA A 10 13.96 -22.23 -32.21
CA ALA A 10 15.41 -22.45 -32.19
C ALA A 10 16.18 -21.26 -31.58
N VAL A 11 15.82 -20.03 -31.95
CA VAL A 11 16.42 -18.80 -31.40
C VAL A 11 16.14 -18.66 -29.91
N VAL A 12 14.91 -18.92 -29.47
CA VAL A 12 14.52 -18.83 -28.06
C VAL A 12 15.25 -19.88 -27.22
N THR A 13 15.29 -21.13 -27.67
CA THR A 13 15.95 -22.23 -26.93
C THR A 13 17.47 -22.07 -26.88
N GLY A 14 18.09 -21.48 -27.92
CA GLY A 14 19.53 -21.20 -27.95
C GLY A 14 19.98 -20.00 -27.11
N SER A 15 19.06 -19.26 -26.49
CA SER A 15 19.39 -18.04 -25.74
C SER A 15 20.15 -18.34 -24.44
N PRO A 16 21.20 -17.57 -24.09
CA PRO A 16 21.89 -17.70 -22.80
C PRO A 16 20.98 -17.39 -21.61
N LEU A 17 19.85 -16.71 -21.84
CA LEU A 17 18.84 -16.39 -20.84
C LEU A 17 17.82 -17.52 -20.63
N HIS A 18 17.81 -18.53 -21.50
CA HIS A 18 16.86 -19.63 -21.45
C HIS A 18 16.85 -20.35 -20.09
N PRO A 19 17.98 -20.67 -19.43
CA PRO A 19 17.97 -21.32 -18.12
C PRO A 19 17.26 -20.50 -17.03
N ARG A 20 17.24 -19.16 -17.17
CA ARG A 20 16.67 -18.25 -16.18
C ARG A 20 15.18 -17.97 -16.42
N TYR A 21 14.76 -17.87 -17.68
CA TYR A 21 13.44 -17.36 -18.04
C TYR A 21 12.56 -18.32 -18.85
N ALA A 22 13.05 -19.51 -19.25
CA ALA A 22 12.24 -20.46 -20.02
C ALA A 22 11.07 -21.07 -19.23
N LYS A 23 11.16 -21.07 -17.89
CA LYS A 23 10.10 -21.60 -17.06
C LYS A 23 8.90 -20.66 -17.10
N ALA A 24 7.81 -21.12 -17.71
CA ALA A 24 6.51 -20.46 -17.61
C ALA A 24 6.07 -20.42 -16.15
N VAL A 25 5.63 -19.26 -15.68
CA VAL A 25 5.07 -19.07 -14.35
C VAL A 25 3.64 -18.62 -14.52
N ASP A 26 2.71 -19.43 -14.05
CA ASP A 26 1.31 -19.08 -13.98
C ASP A 26 1.04 -18.39 -12.63
N ARG A 27 0.66 -17.12 -12.69
CA ARG A 27 0.43 -16.26 -11.52
C ARG A 27 -1.01 -15.77 -11.60
N ASP A 28 -1.64 -15.63 -10.44
CA ASP A 28 -2.98 -15.05 -10.35
C ASP A 28 -3.06 -13.75 -11.15
N SER A 29 -3.95 -13.75 -12.13
CA SER A 29 -4.12 -12.60 -13.01
C SER A 29 -4.67 -11.41 -12.21
N ALA A 30 -4.43 -10.19 -12.70
CA ALA A 30 -5.00 -9.00 -12.08
C ALA A 30 -6.54 -9.09 -12.00
N TYR A 31 -7.16 -9.70 -13.01
CA TYR A 31 -8.58 -9.96 -13.07
C TYR A 31 -9.01 -10.95 -11.97
N GLU A 32 -8.37 -12.11 -11.83
CA GLU A 32 -8.70 -13.09 -10.78
C GLU A 32 -8.58 -12.50 -9.38
N ARG A 33 -7.50 -11.75 -9.12
CA ARG A 33 -7.29 -11.08 -7.84
C ARG A 33 -8.36 -10.02 -7.56
N LEU A 34 -8.84 -9.32 -8.60
CA LEU A 34 -9.91 -8.33 -8.47
C LEU A 34 -11.27 -9.01 -8.29
N ALA A 35 -11.55 -10.05 -9.08
CA ALA A 35 -12.76 -10.84 -8.97
C ALA A 35 -12.90 -11.47 -7.58
N ALA A 36 -11.81 -12.00 -7.02
CA ALA A 36 -11.79 -12.52 -5.65
C ALA A 36 -12.07 -11.44 -4.58
N ARG A 37 -11.75 -10.17 -4.84
CA ARG A 37 -12.03 -9.05 -3.91
C ARG A 37 -13.46 -8.53 -4.00
N ILE A 38 -14.05 -8.59 -5.19
CA ILE A 38 -15.41 -8.08 -5.46
C ILE A 38 -16.45 -9.18 -5.26
N ALA A 39 -16.06 -10.45 -5.38
CA ALA A 39 -16.93 -11.58 -5.11
C ALA A 39 -17.53 -11.40 -3.71
N PRO A 40 -18.88 -11.50 -3.58
CA PRO A 40 -19.52 -11.39 -2.28
C PRO A 40 -18.93 -12.49 -1.40
N SER A 41 -18.24 -12.10 -0.33
CA SER A 41 -17.63 -13.06 0.56
C SER A 41 -18.74 -13.95 1.11
N ALA A 42 -18.64 -15.27 0.91
CA ALA A 42 -19.28 -16.20 1.83
C ALA A 42 -18.92 -15.77 3.27
N PRO A 43 -19.83 -15.88 4.25
CA PRO A 43 -19.61 -15.36 5.59
C PRO A 43 -18.28 -15.89 6.13
N VAL A 44 -17.28 -15.00 6.17
CA VAL A 44 -16.04 -15.24 6.87
C VAL A 44 -16.46 -15.47 8.31
N PRO A 45 -16.14 -16.62 8.96
CA PRO A 45 -16.30 -16.70 10.40
C PRO A 45 -15.52 -15.51 10.95
N THR A 46 -16.22 -14.60 11.63
CA THR A 46 -15.67 -13.36 12.17
C THR A 46 -14.27 -13.63 12.69
N ARG A 47 -13.25 -13.27 11.92
CA ARG A 47 -11.91 -13.16 12.46
C ARG A 47 -12.07 -12.08 13.50
N ALA A 48 -11.95 -12.46 14.77
CA ALA A 48 -11.90 -11.51 15.87
C ALA A 48 -11.01 -10.35 15.43
N PRO A 49 -11.42 -9.09 15.63
CA PRO A 49 -10.64 -7.95 15.19
C PRO A 49 -9.21 -8.18 15.65
N ASP A 50 -8.26 -8.20 14.70
CA ASP A 50 -6.84 -8.20 15.04
C ASP A 50 -6.69 -7.06 16.05
N ALA A 51 -6.21 -7.42 17.24
CA ALA A 51 -6.07 -6.49 18.34
C ALA A 51 -5.39 -5.21 17.82
N PRO A 52 -5.86 -4.01 18.25
CA PRO A 52 -5.22 -2.78 17.84
C PRO A 52 -3.71 -2.91 18.09
N PRO A 53 -2.84 -2.51 17.14
CA PRO A 53 -1.41 -2.56 17.37
C PRO A 53 -1.14 -1.86 18.69
N GLU A 54 -0.50 -2.57 19.61
CA GLU A 54 -0.25 -2.06 20.96
C GLU A 54 0.32 -0.64 20.83
N PRO A 55 -0.27 0.35 21.53
CA PRO A 55 0.28 1.68 21.53
C PRO A 55 1.67 1.58 22.14
N ARG A 56 2.70 1.61 21.28
CA ARG A 56 4.08 1.87 21.73
C ARG A 56 4.00 3.10 22.60
N ALA A 57 4.30 2.92 23.88
CA ALA A 57 4.19 3.90 24.93
C ALA A 57 4.76 5.26 24.49
N GLN A 58 3.91 6.12 23.95
CA GLN A 58 4.22 7.52 23.76
C GLN A 58 3.87 8.20 25.07
N ARG A 59 4.95 8.38 25.84
CA ARG A 59 5.11 9.22 27.02
C ARG A 59 3.95 10.21 27.15
N ARG A 60 3.11 9.96 28.16
CA ARG A 60 2.15 10.91 28.68
C ARG A 60 2.90 12.20 29.03
N THR A 61 2.65 13.27 28.31
CA THR A 61 2.76 14.61 28.87
C THR A 61 1.35 15.15 28.97
N SER A 62 0.73 14.86 30.10
CA SER A 62 -0.41 15.58 30.61
C SER A 62 -0.04 17.07 30.67
N ARG A 63 -0.77 17.89 29.92
CA ARG A 63 -0.91 19.31 30.27
C ARG A 63 -2.39 19.62 30.26
N GLU A 64 -2.97 19.52 31.45
CA GLU A 64 -4.20 20.18 31.81
C GLU A 64 -4.12 21.64 31.34
N ARG A 65 -5.02 22.06 30.46
CA ARG A 65 -5.26 23.46 30.18
C ARG A 65 -6.76 23.65 29.97
N GLN A 66 -7.35 24.33 30.94
CA GLN A 66 -8.74 24.74 31.02
C GLN A 66 -9.11 25.60 29.79
N PRO A 67 -10.30 25.45 29.19
CA PRO A 67 -10.63 26.11 27.93
C PRO A 67 -11.08 27.55 28.16
N GLU A 68 -10.37 28.53 27.57
CA GLU A 68 -10.81 29.93 27.53
C GLU A 68 -10.71 30.43 26.08
N GLY A 69 -11.76 30.15 25.29
CA GLY A 69 -12.08 30.90 24.07
C GLY A 69 -11.94 30.15 22.73
N PRO A 70 -12.48 30.73 21.64
CA PRO A 70 -12.56 30.09 20.32
C PRO A 70 -11.19 29.85 19.66
N ALA A 71 -10.15 30.59 20.07
CA ALA A 71 -8.78 30.38 19.61
C ALA A 71 -8.17 29.07 20.15
N ASP A 72 -8.54 28.66 21.37
CA ASP A 72 -8.04 27.44 21.99
C ASP A 72 -8.62 26.19 21.33
N MET A 73 -9.87 26.23 20.84
CA MET A 73 -10.44 25.12 20.07
C MET A 73 -9.70 24.89 18.74
N VAL A 74 -9.31 25.96 18.05
CA VAL A 74 -8.49 25.84 16.84
C VAL A 74 -7.10 25.29 17.18
N GLY A 75 -6.49 25.79 18.26
CA GLY A 75 -5.22 25.27 18.77
C GLY A 75 -5.28 23.80 19.19
N GLU A 76 -6.39 23.37 19.78
CA GLU A 76 -6.64 21.99 20.20
C GLU A 76 -6.83 21.07 18.99
N ILE A 77 -7.58 21.51 17.97
CA ILE A 77 -7.76 20.76 16.72
C ILE A 77 -6.42 20.60 15.98
N LEU A 78 -5.62 21.67 15.87
CA LEU A 78 -4.28 21.60 15.27
C LEU A 78 -3.30 20.79 16.14
N GLY A 79 -3.47 20.82 17.45
CA GLY A 79 -2.68 20.06 18.42
C GLY A 79 -3.05 18.57 18.46
N SER A 80 -4.24 18.22 17.97
CA SER A 80 -4.83 16.88 18.07
C SER A 80 -3.98 15.81 17.37
N GLY A 81 -3.99 14.62 17.96
CA GLY A 81 -3.31 13.46 17.38
C GLY A 81 -3.88 13.06 16.01
N ALA A 82 -5.19 13.26 15.81
CA ALA A 82 -5.85 12.99 14.54
C ALA A 82 -5.38 13.94 13.42
N PHE A 83 -5.27 15.24 13.70
CA PHE A 83 -4.75 16.21 12.73
C PHE A 83 -3.27 15.94 12.40
N LYS A 84 -2.43 15.63 13.39
CA LYS A 84 -1.03 15.24 13.14
C LYS A 84 -0.91 13.94 12.34
N ALA A 85 -1.79 12.97 12.57
CA ALA A 85 -1.84 11.72 11.80
C ALA A 85 -2.23 11.99 10.34
N PHE A 86 -3.25 12.83 10.12
CA PHE A 86 -3.67 13.27 8.79
C PHE A 86 -2.59 14.08 8.05
N MET A 87 -1.96 15.04 8.72
CA MET A 87 -0.85 15.82 8.14
C MET A 87 0.33 14.94 7.73
N ARG A 88 0.67 13.92 8.53
CA ARG A 88 1.73 12.95 8.20
C ARG A 88 1.38 12.10 6.97
N SER A 89 0.11 11.69 6.81
CA SER A 89 -0.33 10.93 5.64
C SER A 89 -0.41 11.79 4.38
N ALA A 90 -0.98 13.00 4.49
CA ALA A 90 -1.07 13.96 3.39
C ALA A 90 0.31 14.44 2.92
N GLY A 91 1.24 14.69 3.85
CA GLY A 91 2.62 15.08 3.54
C GLY A 91 3.39 14.00 2.77
N THR A 92 3.15 12.72 3.08
CA THR A 92 3.79 11.61 2.35
C THR A 92 3.21 11.44 0.94
N ALA A 93 1.89 11.62 0.79
CA ALA A 93 1.21 11.56 -0.50
C ALA A 93 1.65 12.70 -1.43
N LEU A 94 1.69 13.94 -0.92
CA LEU A 94 2.14 15.12 -1.67
C LEU A 94 3.66 15.10 -1.90
N GLY A 95 4.45 14.64 -0.93
CA GLY A 95 5.89 14.44 -1.13
C GLY A 95 6.16 13.47 -2.28
N ARG A 96 5.40 12.38 -2.38
CA ARG A 96 5.53 11.43 -3.49
C ARG A 96 5.04 12.00 -4.83
N SER A 97 4.10 12.95 -4.83
CA SER A 97 3.66 13.62 -6.07
C SER A 97 4.64 14.70 -6.53
N ILE A 98 5.28 15.42 -5.60
CA ILE A 98 6.28 16.46 -5.92
C ILE A 98 7.62 15.85 -6.34
N PHE A 99 8.10 14.80 -5.64
CA PHE A 99 9.37 14.14 -5.97
C PHE A 99 9.25 13.07 -7.08
N GLY A 100 8.05 12.90 -7.64
CA GLY A 100 7.77 11.97 -8.73
C GLY A 100 7.83 10.50 -8.29
N THR A 101 6.97 9.67 -8.87
CA THR A 101 6.94 8.21 -8.66
C THR A 101 8.13 7.49 -9.32
N ARG A 102 9.25 8.16 -9.55
CA ARG A 102 10.43 7.58 -10.21
C ARG A 102 11.29 6.83 -9.19
N ARG A 103 10.82 5.62 -8.82
CA ARG A 103 11.73 4.58 -8.32
C ARG A 103 12.48 4.00 -9.53
N ARG A 104 13.78 4.21 -9.59
CA ARG A 104 14.74 3.23 -10.08
C ARG A 104 15.59 2.83 -8.89
#